data_AF-A0A4V1XY72-F1
#
_entry.id   AF-A0A4V1XY72-F1
#
_cell.length_a   1.000
_cell.length_b   1.000
_cell.length_c   1.000
_cell.angle_alpha   90.00
_cell.angle_beta   90.00
_cell.angle_gamma   90.00
#
_symmetry.space_group_name_H-M   'P 1'
#
loop_
_entity.id
_entity.type
_entity.pdbx_description
1 polymer ?
#
loop_
_entity_poly.entity_id
_entity_poly.type
_entity_poly.pdbx_seq_one_letter_code
_entity_poly.pdbx_strand_id
1 'polypeptide(L)'
;MSSQEKGRPTYLNEVTRQLTDLSRAVELEPCAERLLTNGIKHAMQAWGDKAIPDQVPEWRSFCSEDHSPVEYSVAVDYRTGAAQLRYLVEPQADEATLEAFQARALEFVGILDQQYQDTVSLDRVKAIQDIFLPTDGEARGKFAAFFSQVASGNASVPEWKIYLDTRTRGAENAWNFVRATLTRLGMEGAYEIITRTMEPTDIPFLFALDLNPGPDSRVKVYFEHPNGMAVDIAAKLATICPETNPKEVERFLVTMSGGSPGPYRGKPAGTCIAFKIGEDGGLKTPEGTMYFPISEYTPHDQEVRRRIERHLTRIGNGDILRTYQRSIDVLKKRPLEVGRGLHSWVAFKTTKTRGEVFTFYISAEMYNALPVRERDAELWNEESNAASTKAQRGRSSRFETMSALSSLLMVAAPLCGLAAVAYAKIRHW
;
A
#
# COMPACT_ATOMS: atom_id res chain seq x y z
N MET A 1 2.28 9.66 39.88
CA MET A 1 3.06 10.23 38.75
C MET A 1 4.35 10.82 39.29
N SER A 2 5.49 10.27 38.85
CA SER A 2 6.82 10.73 39.22
C SER A 2 7.07 12.13 38.65
N SER A 3 7.91 12.95 39.31
CA SER A 3 8.32 14.28 38.81
C SER A 3 9.01 14.23 37.43
N GLN A 4 9.43 13.05 36.96
CA GLN A 4 9.99 12.82 35.62
C GLN A 4 8.93 12.69 34.50
N GLU A 5 7.65 12.49 34.81
CA GLU A 5 6.57 12.39 33.80
C GLU A 5 6.03 13.76 33.37
N LYS A 6 6.31 14.83 34.13
CA LYS A 6 5.87 16.19 33.80
C LYS A 6 6.69 16.75 32.64
N GLY A 7 6.16 16.63 31.42
CA GLY A 7 6.71 17.27 30.21
C GLY A 7 6.87 16.35 29.00
N ARG A 8 6.62 15.04 29.14
CA ARG A 8 6.64 14.13 27.98
C ARG A 8 5.39 14.31 27.12
N PRO A 9 5.51 14.27 25.79
CA PRO A 9 4.34 14.23 24.92
C PRO A 9 3.54 12.95 25.18
N THR A 10 2.22 13.08 25.21
CA THR A 10 1.31 11.95 25.21
C THR A 10 1.05 11.49 23.79
N TYR A 11 0.58 10.25 23.60
CA TYR A 11 0.21 9.75 22.26
C TYR A 11 -0.77 10.68 21.56
N LEU A 12 -1.81 11.13 22.27
CA LEU A 12 -2.84 12.00 21.71
C LEU A 12 -2.30 13.38 21.32
N ASN A 13 -1.44 13.97 22.16
CA ASN A 13 -0.85 15.27 21.87
C ASN A 13 0.04 15.21 20.62
N GLU A 14 0.89 14.19 20.52
CA GLU A 14 1.81 14.05 19.38
C GLU A 14 1.05 13.73 18.09
N VAL A 15 0.08 12.80 18.12
CA VAL A 15 -0.71 12.47 16.92
C VAL A 15 -1.59 13.63 16.48
N THR A 16 -2.19 14.38 17.42
CA THR A 16 -2.97 15.57 17.08
C THR A 16 -2.10 16.63 16.41
N ARG A 17 -0.90 16.88 16.97
CA ARG A 17 0.07 17.80 16.36
C ARG A 17 0.44 17.38 14.94
N GLN A 18 0.83 16.12 14.76
CA GLN A 18 1.20 15.57 13.45
C GLN A 18 0.04 15.63 12.44
N LEU A 19 -1.19 15.33 12.87
CA LEU A 19 -2.38 15.44 12.00
C LEU A 19 -2.69 16.88 11.61
N THR A 20 -2.56 17.85 12.52
CA THR A 20 -2.73 19.26 12.20
C THR A 20 -1.65 19.74 11.22
N ASP A 21 -0.39 19.36 11.43
CA ASP A 21 0.71 19.73 10.55
C ASP A 21 0.55 19.12 9.15
N LEU A 22 0.16 17.84 9.07
CA LEU A 22 -0.17 17.17 7.81
C LEU A 22 -1.39 17.78 7.11
N SER A 23 -2.45 18.08 7.86
CA SER A 23 -3.68 18.69 7.30
C SER A 23 -3.37 20.00 6.60
N ARG A 24 -2.50 20.82 7.19
CA ARG A 24 -1.99 22.05 6.57
C ARG A 24 -1.09 21.76 5.36
N ALA A 25 -0.19 20.78 5.47
CA ALA A 25 0.73 20.41 4.40
C ALA A 25 0.02 19.94 3.12
N VAL A 26 -1.14 19.29 3.28
CA VAL A 26 -1.98 18.79 2.18
C VAL A 26 -3.20 19.65 1.91
N GLU A 27 -3.25 20.85 2.50
CA GLU A 27 -4.26 21.89 2.22
C GLU A 27 -5.71 21.43 2.49
N LEU A 28 -5.93 20.69 3.59
CA LEU A 28 -7.29 20.36 4.06
C LEU A 28 -7.99 21.59 4.63
N GLU A 29 -9.30 21.66 4.41
CA GLU A 29 -10.14 22.65 5.08
C GLU A 29 -10.21 22.41 6.60
N PRO A 30 -10.40 23.45 7.42
CA PRO A 30 -10.49 23.31 8.87
C PRO A 30 -11.58 22.33 9.35
N CYS A 31 -12.65 22.11 8.58
CA CYS A 31 -13.66 21.10 8.90
C CYS A 31 -13.11 19.67 8.79
N ALA A 32 -12.37 19.38 7.73
CA ALA A 32 -11.73 18.08 7.50
C ALA A 32 -10.65 17.78 8.55
N GLU A 33 -9.84 18.79 8.92
CA GLU A 33 -8.88 18.67 10.04
C GLU A 33 -9.59 18.33 11.37
N ARG A 34 -10.71 19.01 11.67
CA ARG A 34 -11.50 18.74 12.87
C ARG A 34 -12.08 17.33 12.88
N LEU A 35 -12.49 16.79 11.73
CA LEU A 35 -12.94 15.40 11.64
C LEU A 35 -11.84 14.42 12.04
N LEU A 36 -10.64 14.60 11.50
CA LEU A 36 -9.49 13.74 11.81
C LEU A 36 -9.08 13.83 13.28
N THR A 37 -8.95 15.05 13.79
CA THR A 37 -8.51 15.29 15.18
C THR A 37 -9.57 14.88 16.21
N ASN A 38 -10.87 14.93 15.89
CA ASN A 38 -11.91 14.39 16.76
C ASN A 38 -12.00 12.86 16.67
N GLY A 39 -11.88 12.29 15.47
CA GLY A 39 -11.89 10.84 15.28
C GLY A 39 -10.74 10.16 16.03
N ILE A 40 -9.54 10.73 15.97
CA ILE A 40 -8.40 10.13 16.68
C ILE A 40 -8.56 10.23 18.19
N LYS A 41 -9.17 11.30 18.73
CA LYS A 41 -9.50 11.40 20.16
C LYS A 41 -10.44 10.26 20.59
N HIS A 42 -11.45 9.95 19.78
CA HIS A 42 -12.35 8.84 20.06
C HIS A 42 -11.64 7.47 19.96
N ALA A 43 -10.72 7.29 19.01
CA ALA A 43 -9.95 6.05 18.88
C ALA A 43 -8.93 5.86 20.01
N MET A 44 -8.37 6.96 20.51
CA MET A 44 -7.34 6.92 21.55
C MET A 44 -7.89 6.85 22.97
N GLN A 45 -9.10 7.36 23.21
CA GLN A 45 -9.73 7.40 24.55
C GLN A 45 -8.70 7.77 25.65
N ALA A 46 -8.72 7.06 26.79
CA ALA A 46 -7.81 7.28 27.90
C ALA A 46 -6.36 6.81 27.64
N TRP A 47 -6.13 5.88 26.71
CA TRP A 47 -4.75 5.43 26.42
C TRP A 47 -3.96 6.52 25.69
N GLY A 48 -4.66 7.41 24.97
CA GLY A 48 -4.08 8.61 24.34
C GLY A 48 -3.39 9.57 25.32
N ASP A 49 -3.82 9.59 26.59
CA ASP A 49 -3.27 10.45 27.64
C ASP A 49 -1.97 9.89 28.25
N LYS A 50 -1.59 8.66 27.91
CA LYS A 50 -0.33 8.07 28.36
C LYS A 50 0.85 8.77 27.69
N ALA A 51 1.90 9.02 28.47
CA ALA A 51 3.17 9.49 27.94
C ALA A 51 3.77 8.45 26.99
N ILE A 52 4.38 8.91 25.90
CA ILE A 52 5.12 8.03 24.99
C ILE A 52 6.38 7.54 25.73
N PRO A 53 6.60 6.22 25.85
CA PRO A 53 7.79 5.66 26.49
C PRO A 53 9.03 5.83 25.59
N ASP A 54 10.22 5.87 26.18
CA ASP A 54 11.48 5.95 25.41
C ASP A 54 11.83 4.65 24.68
N GLN A 55 11.28 3.54 25.15
CA GLN A 55 11.48 2.21 24.59
C GLN A 55 10.19 1.70 23.97
N VAL A 56 10.34 0.87 22.95
CA VAL A 56 9.21 0.17 22.33
C VAL A 56 8.50 -0.67 23.40
N PRO A 57 7.16 -0.57 23.52
CA PRO A 57 6.39 -1.40 24.44
C PRO A 57 6.57 -2.90 24.17
N GLU A 58 6.21 -3.73 25.16
CA GLU A 58 6.23 -5.19 25.01
C GLU A 58 5.32 -5.63 23.87
N TRP A 59 4.11 -5.08 23.79
CA TRP A 59 3.27 -5.21 22.61
C TRP A 59 3.84 -4.39 21.46
N ARG A 60 4.27 -5.09 20.42
CA ARG A 60 4.80 -4.47 19.20
C ARG A 60 3.68 -4.33 18.19
N SER A 61 3.08 -3.14 18.14
CA SER A 61 2.04 -2.84 17.16
C SER A 61 2.51 -3.21 15.75
N PHE A 62 1.63 -3.85 14.99
CA PHE A 62 1.85 -4.15 13.57
C PHE A 62 1.34 -3.01 12.66
N CYS A 63 0.87 -1.89 13.25
CA CYS A 63 0.36 -0.72 12.53
C CYS A 63 1.44 0.01 11.73
N SER A 64 2.66 0.09 12.25
CA SER A 64 3.83 0.68 11.58
C SER A 64 5.09 -0.14 11.84
N GLU A 65 6.13 0.07 11.02
CA GLU A 65 7.39 -0.67 11.12
C GLU A 65 8.19 -0.40 12.41
N ASP A 66 8.10 0.82 12.95
CA ASP A 66 8.73 1.19 14.22
C ASP A 66 7.88 0.80 15.44
N HIS A 67 6.74 0.12 15.21
CA HIS A 67 5.74 -0.28 16.20
C HIS A 67 4.91 0.86 16.79
N SER A 68 4.97 2.06 16.20
CA SER A 68 4.01 3.12 16.52
C SER A 68 2.58 2.60 16.33
N PRO A 69 1.66 2.86 17.27
CA PRO A 69 0.27 2.40 17.16
C PRO A 69 -0.55 3.23 16.16
N VAL A 70 0.12 4.12 15.40
CA VAL A 70 -0.47 5.01 14.39
C VAL A 70 0.46 5.09 13.18
N GLU A 71 -0.14 5.05 11.99
CA GLU A 71 0.51 5.32 10.72
C GLU A 71 -0.33 6.29 9.89
N TYR A 72 0.30 7.22 9.16
CA TYR A 72 -0.39 8.14 8.27
C TYR A 72 -0.36 7.65 6.83
N SER A 73 -1.33 8.08 6.03
CA SER A 73 -1.17 8.01 4.57
C SER A 73 -1.72 9.24 3.88
N VAL A 74 -0.98 9.71 2.87
CA VAL A 74 -1.38 10.80 1.99
C VAL A 74 -1.59 10.23 0.60
N ALA A 75 -2.84 10.21 0.14
CA ALA A 75 -3.19 9.79 -1.20
C ALA A 75 -3.46 11.01 -2.07
N VAL A 76 -2.84 11.09 -3.24
CA VAL A 76 -2.97 12.21 -4.16
C VAL A 76 -3.46 11.71 -5.52
N ASP A 77 -4.54 12.31 -5.99
CA ASP A 77 -5.09 12.05 -7.31
C ASP A 77 -4.22 12.69 -8.39
N TYR A 78 -3.83 11.90 -9.40
CA TYR A 78 -2.92 12.34 -10.45
C TYR A 78 -3.49 13.44 -11.33
N ARG A 79 -4.79 13.43 -11.59
CA ARG A 79 -5.40 14.38 -12.53
C ARG A 79 -5.72 15.71 -11.87
N THR A 80 -6.18 15.67 -10.62
CA THR A 80 -6.71 16.82 -9.91
C THR A 80 -5.72 17.42 -8.90
N GLY A 81 -4.70 16.65 -8.49
CA GLY A 81 -3.81 17.03 -7.39
C GLY A 81 -4.48 16.99 -6.02
N ALA A 82 -5.77 16.60 -5.94
CA ALA A 82 -6.51 16.56 -4.69
C ALA A 82 -5.93 15.50 -3.75
N ALA A 83 -5.64 15.93 -2.51
CA ALA A 83 -5.10 15.07 -1.49
C ALA A 83 -6.19 14.53 -0.56
N GLN A 84 -5.99 13.30 -0.09
CA GLN A 84 -6.71 12.70 1.02
C GLN A 84 -5.71 12.35 2.11
N LEU A 85 -5.97 12.81 3.33
CA LEU A 85 -5.21 12.43 4.51
C LEU A 85 -5.94 11.32 5.26
N ARG A 86 -5.18 10.34 5.73
CA ARG A 86 -5.66 9.24 6.56
C ARG A 86 -4.71 9.01 7.72
N TYR A 87 -5.25 8.54 8.82
CA TYR A 87 -4.48 7.77 9.79
C TYR A 87 -5.01 6.34 9.86
N LEU A 88 -4.14 5.41 10.22
CA LEU A 88 -4.44 4.07 10.71
C LEU A 88 -4.07 4.06 12.20
N VAL A 89 -4.88 3.43 13.05
CA VAL A 89 -4.64 3.33 14.49
C VAL A 89 -5.01 1.96 15.02
N GLU A 90 -4.18 1.44 15.92
CA GLU A 90 -4.49 0.28 16.76
C GLU A 90 -4.93 0.76 18.15
N PRO A 91 -6.18 0.52 18.58
CA PRO A 91 -6.60 0.76 19.96
C PRO A 91 -5.70 -0.01 20.94
N GLN A 92 -5.12 0.69 21.92
CA GLN A 92 -4.10 0.10 22.80
C GLN A 92 -4.72 -0.45 24.10
N ALA A 93 -4.21 -1.60 24.54
CA ALA A 93 -4.53 -2.21 25.83
C ALA A 93 -3.41 -2.01 26.86
N ASP A 94 -3.71 -2.23 28.14
CA ASP A 94 -2.70 -2.26 29.21
C ASP A 94 -1.88 -3.56 29.20
N GLU A 95 -2.57 -4.69 28.96
CA GLU A 95 -1.94 -6.00 28.86
C GLU A 95 -1.47 -6.26 27.43
N ALA A 96 -0.24 -6.76 27.29
CA ALA A 96 0.38 -7.10 26.01
C ALA A 96 -0.09 -8.46 25.45
N THR A 97 -1.41 -8.69 25.43
CA THR A 97 -2.04 -9.93 24.97
C THR A 97 -3.01 -9.67 23.84
N LEU A 98 -3.12 -10.59 22.89
CA LEU A 98 -4.01 -10.40 21.73
C LEU A 98 -5.48 -10.25 22.17
N GLU A 99 -5.88 -10.97 23.21
CA GLU A 99 -7.21 -10.93 23.80
C GLU A 99 -7.54 -9.53 24.36
N ALA A 100 -6.58 -8.88 25.03
CA ALA A 100 -6.77 -7.53 25.54
C ALA A 100 -6.92 -6.52 24.38
N PHE A 101 -6.15 -6.68 23.30
CA PHE A 101 -6.29 -5.85 22.09
C PHE A 101 -7.60 -6.11 21.33
N GLN A 102 -8.10 -7.35 21.32
CA GLN A 102 -9.44 -7.66 20.79
C GLN A 102 -10.53 -6.97 21.60
N ALA A 103 -10.43 -6.97 22.93
CA ALA A 103 -11.38 -6.25 23.78
C ALA A 103 -11.38 -4.74 23.48
N ARG A 104 -10.21 -4.14 23.26
CA ARG A 104 -10.09 -2.72 22.87
C ARG A 104 -10.66 -2.45 21.47
N ALA A 105 -10.44 -3.35 20.52
CA ALA A 105 -11.03 -3.25 19.19
C ALA A 105 -12.57 -3.29 19.25
N LEU A 106 -13.15 -4.21 20.03
CA LEU A 106 -14.60 -4.34 20.22
C LEU A 106 -15.19 -3.13 20.96
N GLU A 107 -14.48 -2.60 21.96
CA GLU A 107 -14.88 -1.35 22.63
C GLU A 107 -14.95 -0.20 21.62
N PHE A 108 -13.94 -0.07 20.76
CA PHE A 108 -13.93 0.98 19.75
C PHE A 108 -15.01 0.79 18.67
N VAL A 109 -15.34 -0.45 18.29
CA VAL A 109 -16.54 -0.73 17.47
C VAL A 109 -17.81 -0.21 18.15
N GLY A 110 -17.94 -0.37 19.47
CA GLY A 110 -19.05 0.20 20.24
C GLY A 110 -19.09 1.73 20.22
N ILE A 111 -17.93 2.40 20.25
CA ILE A 111 -17.84 3.86 20.10
C ILE A 111 -18.30 4.28 18.69
N LEU A 112 -17.89 3.55 17.66
CA LEU A 112 -18.32 3.82 16.29
C LEU A 112 -19.85 3.74 16.16
N ASP A 113 -20.46 2.72 16.78
CA ASP A 113 -21.92 2.55 16.82
C ASP A 113 -22.60 3.74 17.51
N GLN A 114 -22.07 4.23 18.63
CA GLN A 114 -22.70 5.31 19.40
C GLN A 114 -22.49 6.70 18.80
N GLN A 115 -21.25 7.01 18.39
CA GLN A 115 -20.85 8.36 17.98
C GLN A 115 -21.04 8.63 16.49
N TYR A 116 -21.16 7.58 15.67
CA TYR A 116 -21.16 7.71 14.22
C TYR A 116 -22.32 6.95 13.54
N GLN A 117 -23.38 6.55 14.27
CA GLN A 117 -24.53 5.78 13.74
C GLN A 117 -25.12 6.30 12.42
N ASP A 118 -25.15 7.62 12.22
CA ASP A 118 -25.72 8.24 11.01
C ASP A 118 -24.80 8.11 9.78
N THR A 119 -23.54 7.76 9.98
CA THR A 119 -22.46 7.84 8.99
C THR A 119 -21.66 6.54 8.86
N VAL A 120 -21.90 5.59 9.78
CA VAL A 120 -21.23 4.30 9.87
C VAL A 120 -22.25 3.18 9.93
N SER A 121 -22.04 2.13 9.14
CA SER A 121 -22.75 0.85 9.22
C SER A 121 -21.81 -0.24 9.71
N LEU A 122 -22.24 -0.95 10.76
CA LEU A 122 -21.49 -2.05 11.37
C LEU A 122 -22.07 -3.43 11.04
N ASP A 123 -23.09 -3.52 10.18
CA ASP A 123 -23.77 -4.79 9.89
C ASP A 123 -22.82 -5.84 9.33
N ARG A 124 -21.95 -5.42 8.41
CA ARG A 124 -20.92 -6.31 7.84
C ARG A 124 -19.84 -6.69 8.84
N VAL A 125 -19.52 -5.81 9.80
CA VAL A 125 -18.58 -6.14 10.90
C VAL A 125 -19.22 -7.21 11.78
N LYS A 126 -20.47 -7.00 12.21
CA LYS A 126 -21.23 -7.94 13.04
C LYS A 126 -21.35 -9.32 12.39
N ALA A 127 -21.55 -9.38 11.07
CA ALA A 127 -21.68 -10.63 10.31
C ALA A 127 -20.40 -11.49 10.28
N ILE A 128 -19.23 -10.89 10.48
CA ILE A 128 -17.92 -11.56 10.34
C ILE A 128 -17.09 -11.51 11.62
N GLN A 129 -17.62 -10.91 12.69
CA GLN A 129 -16.88 -10.63 13.92
C GLN A 129 -16.29 -11.90 14.54
N ASP A 130 -17.05 -12.99 14.62
CA ASP A 130 -16.61 -14.27 15.20
C ASP A 130 -15.45 -14.92 14.43
N ILE A 131 -15.26 -14.57 13.15
CA ILE A 131 -14.12 -15.05 12.35
C ILE A 131 -12.84 -14.35 12.79
N PHE A 132 -12.86 -13.01 12.91
CA PHE A 132 -11.66 -12.19 13.07
C PHE A 132 -11.38 -11.75 14.51
N LEU A 133 -12.41 -11.66 15.34
CA LEU A 133 -12.35 -11.26 16.73
C LEU A 133 -13.03 -12.31 17.62
N PRO A 134 -12.59 -13.58 17.57
CA PRO A 134 -13.18 -14.63 18.39
C PRO A 134 -12.89 -14.39 19.88
N THR A 135 -13.89 -14.63 20.72
CA THR A 135 -13.81 -14.45 22.18
C THR A 135 -13.53 -15.75 22.93
N ASP A 136 -13.14 -16.81 22.22
CA ASP A 136 -12.91 -18.16 22.77
C ASP A 136 -11.46 -18.39 23.24
N GLY A 137 -10.58 -17.37 23.14
CA GLY A 137 -9.18 -17.45 23.54
C GLY A 137 -8.28 -18.19 22.54
N GLU A 138 -8.80 -18.55 21.36
CA GLU A 138 -8.04 -19.26 20.32
C GLU A 138 -7.44 -18.30 19.27
N ALA A 139 -7.51 -16.99 19.52
CA ALA A 139 -6.97 -15.99 18.62
C ALA A 139 -5.44 -16.11 18.55
N ARG A 140 -4.94 -16.05 17.32
CA ARG A 140 -3.51 -16.03 16.96
C ARG A 140 -3.29 -14.87 16.00
N GLY A 141 -2.04 -14.55 15.67
CA GLY A 141 -1.72 -13.53 14.66
C GLY A 141 -0.92 -12.38 15.23
N LYS A 142 -0.87 -11.27 14.51
CA LYS A 142 0.01 -10.14 14.83
C LYS A 142 -0.71 -8.92 15.39
N PHE A 143 -2.02 -8.82 15.18
CA PHE A 143 -2.86 -7.72 15.66
C PHE A 143 -4.33 -8.18 15.72
N ALA A 144 -5.15 -7.46 16.49
CA ALA A 144 -6.58 -7.74 16.58
C ALA A 144 -7.37 -7.03 15.47
N ALA A 145 -7.33 -5.70 15.47
CA ALA A 145 -7.92 -4.87 14.42
C ALA A 145 -7.24 -3.51 14.37
N PHE A 146 -7.18 -2.92 13.18
CA PHE A 146 -6.85 -1.52 12.99
C PHE A 146 -8.04 -0.75 12.47
N PHE A 147 -8.04 0.55 12.73
CA PHE A 147 -9.07 1.46 12.26
C PHE A 147 -8.44 2.60 11.51
N SER A 148 -9.09 3.04 10.44
CA SER A 148 -8.63 4.21 9.69
C SER A 148 -9.76 5.17 9.46
N GLN A 149 -9.47 6.45 9.58
CA GLN A 149 -10.34 7.53 9.16
C GLN A 149 -9.72 8.26 7.98
N VAL A 150 -10.56 8.69 7.04
CA VAL A 150 -10.16 9.46 5.85
C VAL A 150 -10.81 10.82 5.86
N ALA A 151 -10.05 11.85 5.48
CA ALA A 151 -10.59 13.15 5.13
C ALA A 151 -10.03 13.62 3.77
N SER A 152 -10.90 14.23 2.99
CA SER A 152 -10.58 14.91 1.72
C SER A 152 -10.86 16.40 1.86
N GLY A 153 -10.34 17.23 0.95
CA GLY A 153 -10.35 18.70 1.02
C GLY A 153 -11.51 19.35 1.78
N ASN A 154 -12.76 19.13 1.35
CA ASN A 154 -13.97 19.71 1.95
C ASN A 154 -14.85 18.69 2.71
N ALA A 155 -14.29 17.56 3.14
CA ALA A 155 -15.07 16.50 3.80
C ALA A 155 -15.78 17.04 5.05
N SER A 156 -17.09 16.80 5.12
CA SER A 156 -17.94 17.14 6.27
C SER A 156 -18.36 15.92 7.08
N VAL A 157 -18.09 14.72 6.57
CA VAL A 157 -18.47 13.44 7.17
C VAL A 157 -17.23 12.53 7.24
N PRO A 158 -17.01 11.83 8.36
CA PRO A 158 -15.87 10.93 8.50
C PRO A 158 -16.10 9.62 7.75
N GLU A 159 -15.14 9.21 6.92
CA GLU A 159 -15.13 7.87 6.34
C GLU A 159 -14.26 6.95 7.20
N TRP A 160 -14.87 5.93 7.79
CA TRP A 160 -14.19 4.94 8.62
C TRP A 160 -13.93 3.62 7.88
N LYS A 161 -12.87 2.93 8.28
CA LYS A 161 -12.51 1.59 7.83
C LYS A 161 -12.02 0.77 9.01
N ILE A 162 -12.29 -0.53 8.98
CA ILE A 162 -11.69 -1.53 9.86
C ILE A 162 -10.82 -2.47 9.04
N TYR A 163 -9.68 -2.87 9.60
CA TYR A 163 -8.72 -3.81 9.04
C TYR A 163 -8.54 -4.96 10.02
N LEU A 164 -8.56 -6.20 9.53
CA LEU A 164 -8.63 -7.43 10.31
C LEU A 164 -7.54 -8.40 9.83
N ASP A 165 -6.90 -9.12 10.75
CA ASP A 165 -5.85 -10.11 10.41
C ASP A 165 -6.51 -11.40 9.89
N THR A 166 -6.25 -11.78 8.65
CA THR A 166 -6.78 -13.04 8.09
C THR A 166 -6.14 -14.28 8.73
N ARG A 167 -5.08 -14.11 9.52
CA ARG A 167 -4.35 -15.17 10.20
C ARG A 167 -4.79 -15.34 11.65
N THR A 168 -5.96 -14.77 12.04
CA THR A 168 -6.52 -14.88 13.40
C THR A 168 -6.57 -16.31 13.92
N ARG A 169 -6.68 -17.33 13.06
CA ARG A 169 -6.60 -18.75 13.45
C ARG A 169 -5.47 -19.50 12.76
N GLY A 170 -4.31 -18.87 12.65
CA GLY A 170 -3.14 -19.42 11.97
C GLY A 170 -3.12 -19.08 10.48
N ALA A 171 -1.92 -19.00 9.92
CA ALA A 171 -1.70 -18.59 8.53
C ALA A 171 -2.25 -19.62 7.52
N GLU A 172 -2.27 -20.89 7.90
CA GLU A 172 -2.82 -22.00 7.13
C GLU A 172 -4.33 -21.86 6.86
N ASN A 173 -5.05 -21.11 7.71
CA ASN A 173 -6.48 -20.91 7.59
C ASN A 173 -6.88 -19.64 6.82
N ALA A 174 -5.91 -18.79 6.43
CA ALA A 174 -6.20 -17.47 5.90
C ALA A 174 -7.08 -17.50 4.63
N TRP A 175 -6.84 -18.44 3.72
CA TRP A 175 -7.67 -18.64 2.52
C TRP A 175 -9.10 -19.10 2.84
N ASN A 176 -9.26 -19.99 3.82
CA ASN A 176 -10.58 -20.43 4.28
C ASN A 176 -11.36 -19.29 4.91
N PHE A 177 -10.67 -18.39 5.62
CA PHE A 177 -11.27 -17.21 6.24
C PHE A 177 -11.75 -16.24 5.17
N VAL A 178 -10.91 -15.90 4.18
CA VAL A 178 -11.34 -15.06 3.04
C VAL A 178 -12.58 -15.64 2.36
N ARG A 179 -12.63 -16.97 2.12
CA ARG A 179 -13.82 -17.64 1.56
C ARG A 179 -15.04 -17.47 2.44
N ALA A 180 -14.94 -17.84 3.72
CA ALA A 180 -16.04 -17.80 4.67
C ALA A 180 -16.58 -16.37 4.83
N THR A 181 -15.70 -15.39 4.93
CA THR A 181 -16.04 -13.97 5.04
C THR A 181 -16.76 -13.49 3.80
N LEU A 182 -16.22 -13.72 2.59
CA LEU A 182 -16.89 -13.28 1.35
C LEU A 182 -18.24 -13.97 1.16
N THR A 183 -18.38 -15.23 1.56
CA THR A 183 -19.66 -15.96 1.54
C THR A 183 -20.68 -15.30 2.47
N ARG A 184 -20.31 -15.00 3.72
CA ARG A 184 -21.21 -14.33 4.68
C ARG A 184 -21.63 -12.93 4.25
N LEU A 185 -20.82 -12.28 3.41
CA LEU A 185 -21.12 -10.97 2.85
C LEU A 185 -21.86 -11.05 1.49
N GLY A 186 -22.22 -12.25 1.02
CA GLY A 186 -22.92 -12.46 -0.27
C GLY A 186 -22.04 -12.13 -1.49
N MET A 187 -20.73 -12.35 -1.37
CA MET A 187 -19.71 -12.01 -2.37
C MET A 187 -18.91 -13.24 -2.83
N GLU A 188 -19.53 -14.41 -2.92
CA GLU A 188 -18.88 -15.66 -3.33
C GLU A 188 -18.16 -15.53 -4.68
N GLY A 189 -18.76 -14.80 -5.63
CA GLY A 189 -18.15 -14.51 -6.92
C GLY A 189 -16.82 -13.75 -6.82
N ALA A 190 -16.61 -12.95 -5.77
CA ALA A 190 -15.32 -12.29 -5.53
C ALA A 190 -14.24 -13.31 -5.16
N TYR A 191 -14.58 -14.34 -4.37
CA TYR A 191 -13.66 -15.42 -4.02
C TYR A 191 -13.27 -16.25 -5.26
N GLU A 192 -14.23 -16.53 -6.14
CA GLU A 192 -13.95 -17.23 -7.41
C GLU A 192 -13.00 -16.44 -8.31
N ILE A 193 -13.17 -15.12 -8.42
CA ILE A 193 -12.28 -14.28 -9.22
C ILE A 193 -10.84 -14.33 -8.67
N ILE A 194 -10.68 -14.21 -7.34
CA ILE A 194 -9.36 -14.25 -6.69
C ILE A 194 -8.69 -15.60 -6.95
N THR A 195 -9.39 -16.72 -6.68
CA THR A 195 -8.80 -18.07 -6.72
C THR A 195 -8.47 -18.56 -8.13
N ARG A 196 -9.02 -17.94 -9.18
CA ARG A 196 -8.63 -18.21 -10.58
C ARG A 196 -7.27 -17.62 -10.95
N THR A 197 -6.76 -16.66 -10.18
CA THR A 197 -5.55 -15.89 -10.54
C THR A 197 -4.45 -15.99 -9.49
N MET A 198 -4.80 -15.92 -8.21
CA MET A 198 -3.85 -16.01 -7.12
C MET A 198 -3.41 -17.46 -6.91
N GLU A 199 -2.14 -17.63 -6.55
CA GLU A 199 -1.51 -18.91 -6.27
C GLU A 199 -1.53 -19.18 -4.75
N PRO A 200 -1.38 -20.44 -4.31
CA PRO A 200 -1.28 -20.76 -2.88
C PRO A 200 -0.13 -20.05 -2.16
N THR A 201 0.90 -19.63 -2.88
CA THR A 201 2.04 -18.86 -2.36
C THR A 201 1.72 -17.38 -2.15
N ASP A 202 0.64 -16.86 -2.75
CA ASP A 202 0.12 -15.54 -2.43
C ASP A 202 -0.61 -15.62 -1.08
N ILE A 203 -0.24 -14.75 -0.14
CA ILE A 203 -0.69 -14.85 1.24
C ILE A 203 -1.74 -13.77 1.50
N PRO A 204 -3.03 -14.11 1.67
CA PRO A 204 -4.00 -13.16 2.19
C PRO A 204 -3.61 -12.86 3.64
N PHE A 205 -3.29 -11.60 3.93
CA PHE A 205 -2.78 -11.21 5.27
C PHE A 205 -3.65 -10.15 5.96
N LEU A 206 -4.53 -9.49 5.21
CA LEU A 206 -5.42 -8.48 5.76
C LEU A 206 -6.75 -8.45 5.01
N PHE A 207 -7.83 -8.28 5.77
CA PHE A 207 -9.17 -8.02 5.25
C PHE A 207 -9.65 -6.67 5.73
N ALA A 208 -10.27 -5.85 4.89
CA ALA A 208 -10.79 -4.56 5.31
C ALA A 208 -12.22 -4.30 4.83
N LEU A 209 -12.97 -3.58 5.65
CA LEU A 209 -14.29 -3.05 5.32
C LEU A 209 -14.24 -1.54 5.36
N ASP A 210 -14.74 -0.89 4.30
CA ASP A 210 -15.21 0.47 4.44
C ASP A 210 -16.51 0.43 5.28
N LEU A 211 -16.67 1.37 6.20
CA LEU A 211 -17.77 1.38 7.17
C LEU A 211 -18.86 2.38 6.81
N ASN A 212 -18.77 3.09 5.69
CA ASN A 212 -19.86 3.95 5.24
C ASN A 212 -21.11 3.13 4.89
N PRO A 213 -22.32 3.63 5.15
CA PRO A 213 -23.53 3.02 4.64
C PRO A 213 -23.58 3.13 3.10
N GLY A 214 -24.27 2.19 2.45
CA GLY A 214 -24.63 2.28 1.04
C GLY A 214 -23.70 1.58 0.04
N PRO A 215 -23.98 1.75 -1.26
CA PRO A 215 -23.43 0.92 -2.33
C PRO A 215 -21.94 1.16 -2.62
N ASP A 216 -21.40 2.31 -2.19
CA ASP A 216 -19.97 2.62 -2.35
C ASP A 216 -19.07 1.91 -1.34
N SER A 217 -19.67 1.22 -0.36
CA SER A 217 -18.97 0.60 0.75
C SER A 217 -18.23 -0.66 0.31
N ARG A 218 -16.89 -0.61 0.27
CA ARG A 218 -16.04 -1.68 -0.27
C ARG A 218 -15.70 -2.76 0.74
N VAL A 219 -15.53 -3.97 0.21
CA VAL A 219 -14.85 -5.09 0.85
C VAL A 219 -13.47 -5.25 0.22
N LYS A 220 -12.41 -5.41 1.01
CA LYS A 220 -11.03 -5.43 0.50
C LYS A 220 -10.27 -6.64 1.02
N VAL A 221 -9.55 -7.29 0.11
CA VAL A 221 -8.64 -8.39 0.45
C VAL A 221 -7.24 -7.99 0.03
N TYR A 222 -6.29 -8.11 0.96
CA TYR A 222 -4.89 -7.77 0.75
C TYR A 222 -4.04 -9.03 0.69
N PHE A 223 -3.15 -9.08 -0.29
CA PHE A 223 -2.25 -10.20 -0.54
C PHE A 223 -0.80 -9.74 -0.45
N GLU A 224 0.03 -10.55 0.16
CA GLU A 224 1.49 -10.50 0.02
C GLU A 224 1.91 -11.42 -1.14
N HIS A 225 2.94 -11.01 -1.89
CA HIS A 225 3.53 -11.78 -2.99
C HIS A 225 5.00 -12.12 -2.70
N PRO A 226 5.28 -13.12 -1.84
CA PRO A 226 6.64 -13.49 -1.47
C PRO A 226 7.48 -13.87 -2.69
N ASN A 227 8.71 -13.34 -2.79
CA ASN A 227 9.60 -13.57 -3.94
C ASN A 227 9.01 -13.23 -5.31
N GLY A 228 7.96 -12.40 -5.36
CA GLY A 228 7.31 -12.05 -6.62
C GLY A 228 8.18 -11.21 -7.54
N MET A 229 8.01 -11.39 -8.85
CA MET A 229 8.54 -10.51 -9.88
C MET A 229 7.55 -9.38 -10.18
N ALA A 230 8.05 -8.20 -10.56
CA ALA A 230 7.23 -7.04 -10.92
C ALA A 230 6.17 -7.36 -11.99
N VAL A 231 6.59 -8.08 -13.03
CA VAL A 231 5.73 -8.44 -14.18
C VAL A 231 4.61 -9.40 -13.77
N ASP A 232 4.91 -10.39 -12.92
CA ASP A 232 3.94 -11.40 -12.50
C ASP A 232 2.89 -10.78 -11.57
N ILE A 233 3.32 -9.96 -10.61
CA ILE A 233 2.42 -9.24 -9.71
C ILE A 233 1.50 -8.30 -10.50
N ALA A 234 2.06 -7.55 -11.46
CA ALA A 234 1.29 -6.65 -12.30
C ALA A 234 0.26 -7.40 -13.18
N ALA A 235 0.65 -8.56 -13.73
CA ALA A 235 -0.23 -9.41 -14.54
C ALA A 235 -1.38 -10.00 -13.70
N LYS A 236 -1.10 -10.50 -12.49
CA LYS A 236 -2.13 -10.98 -11.56
C LYS A 236 -3.13 -9.87 -11.23
N LEU A 237 -2.63 -8.67 -10.88
CA LEU A 237 -3.47 -7.54 -10.55
C LEU A 237 -4.35 -7.10 -11.74
N ALA A 238 -3.81 -7.04 -12.96
CA ALA A 238 -4.57 -6.66 -14.15
C ALA A 238 -5.58 -7.72 -14.59
N THR A 239 -5.32 -9.00 -14.31
CA THR A 239 -6.27 -10.08 -14.59
C THR A 239 -7.50 -9.98 -13.69
N ILE A 240 -7.31 -9.68 -12.40
CA ILE A 240 -8.41 -9.50 -11.45
C ILE A 240 -9.11 -8.15 -11.63
N CYS A 241 -8.34 -7.10 -11.89
CA CYS A 241 -8.81 -5.71 -11.99
C CYS A 241 -8.53 -5.17 -13.40
N PRO A 242 -9.45 -5.33 -14.36
CA PRO A 242 -9.24 -4.99 -15.78
C PRO A 242 -8.98 -3.51 -16.08
N GLU A 243 -9.20 -2.61 -15.11
CA GLU A 243 -8.83 -1.21 -15.21
C GLU A 243 -7.35 -0.94 -14.91
N THR A 244 -6.64 -1.93 -14.40
CA THR A 244 -5.23 -1.80 -14.05
C THR A 244 -4.37 -1.76 -15.30
N ASN A 245 -3.41 -0.83 -15.35
CA ASN A 245 -2.38 -0.83 -16.39
C ASN A 245 -1.15 -1.62 -15.90
N PRO A 246 -0.96 -2.88 -16.34
CA PRO A 246 0.12 -3.71 -15.82
C PRO A 246 1.52 -3.14 -16.13
N LYS A 247 1.70 -2.43 -17.26
CA LYS A 247 3.00 -1.84 -17.62
C LYS A 247 3.40 -0.71 -16.68
N GLU A 248 2.44 0.10 -16.24
CA GLU A 248 2.73 1.17 -15.28
C GLU A 248 2.89 0.63 -13.86
N VAL A 249 2.16 -0.42 -13.47
CA VAL A 249 2.40 -1.13 -12.20
C VAL A 249 3.79 -1.75 -12.17
N GLU A 250 4.20 -2.47 -13.22
CA GLU A 250 5.55 -3.04 -13.33
C GLU A 250 6.62 -1.96 -13.23
N ARG A 251 6.47 -0.87 -14.00
CA ARG A 251 7.40 0.25 -13.99
C ARG A 251 7.47 0.92 -12.61
N PHE A 252 6.34 1.07 -11.94
CA PHE A 252 6.27 1.57 -10.57
C PHE A 252 7.10 0.69 -9.63
N LEU A 253 6.87 -0.62 -9.63
CA LEU A 253 7.58 -1.59 -8.78
C LEU A 253 9.09 -1.58 -9.03
N VAL A 254 9.51 -1.64 -10.30
CA VAL A 254 10.92 -1.55 -10.71
C VAL A 254 11.54 -0.23 -10.25
N THR A 255 10.81 0.88 -10.30
CA THR A 255 11.35 2.17 -9.85
C THR A 255 11.52 2.21 -8.33
N MET A 256 10.51 1.76 -7.58
CA MET A 256 10.53 1.79 -6.12
C MET A 256 11.56 0.83 -5.52
N SER A 257 11.84 -0.29 -6.20
CA SER A 257 12.88 -1.25 -5.81
C SER A 257 14.31 -0.78 -6.11
N GLY A 258 14.48 0.35 -6.81
CA GLY A 258 15.79 0.86 -7.21
C GLY A 258 16.31 0.30 -8.53
N GLY A 259 15.43 -0.22 -9.39
CA GLY A 259 15.76 -0.72 -10.72
C GLY A 259 15.61 -2.24 -10.87
N SER A 260 15.36 -2.97 -9.79
CA SER A 260 15.22 -4.44 -9.82
C SER A 260 13.79 -4.88 -10.18
N PRO A 261 13.60 -5.77 -11.16
CA PRO A 261 12.31 -6.39 -11.43
C PRO A 261 11.93 -7.49 -10.43
N GLY A 262 12.76 -7.76 -9.43
CA GLY A 262 12.62 -8.88 -8.50
C GLY A 262 13.58 -10.04 -8.83
N PRO A 263 13.43 -11.20 -8.15
CA PRO A 263 12.40 -11.47 -7.16
C PRO A 263 12.59 -10.62 -5.91
N TYR A 264 11.49 -10.14 -5.34
CA TYR A 264 11.51 -9.32 -4.12
C TYR A 264 11.70 -10.21 -2.89
N ARG A 265 12.95 -10.35 -2.43
CA ARG A 265 13.37 -11.29 -1.36
C ARG A 265 13.27 -10.72 0.06
N GLY A 266 13.03 -9.43 0.22
CA GLY A 266 12.76 -8.81 1.51
C GLY A 266 11.29 -8.97 1.90
N LYS A 267 10.75 -7.96 2.61
CA LYS A 267 9.32 -7.83 2.86
C LYS A 267 8.56 -7.91 1.51
N PRO A 268 7.53 -8.75 1.39
CA PRO A 268 6.82 -8.93 0.13
C PRO A 268 6.14 -7.64 -0.34
N ALA A 269 6.17 -7.40 -1.65
CA ALA A 269 5.25 -6.46 -2.25
C ALA A 269 3.81 -7.00 -2.13
N GLY A 270 2.82 -6.11 -2.03
CA GLY A 270 1.43 -6.50 -1.79
C GLY A 270 0.44 -5.91 -2.76
N THR A 271 -0.71 -6.55 -2.92
CA THR A 271 -1.85 -6.01 -3.66
C THR A 271 -3.08 -5.93 -2.78
N CYS A 272 -3.97 -4.98 -3.06
CA CYS A 272 -5.32 -4.92 -2.51
C CYS A 272 -6.31 -5.03 -3.65
N ILE A 273 -7.27 -5.94 -3.50
CA ILE A 273 -8.43 -6.03 -4.39
C ILE A 273 -9.65 -5.54 -3.64
N ALA A 274 -10.27 -4.47 -4.14
CA ALA A 274 -11.45 -3.85 -3.54
C ALA A 274 -12.71 -4.15 -4.36
N PHE A 275 -13.68 -4.80 -3.74
CA PHE A 275 -14.94 -5.22 -4.32
C PHE A 275 -16.11 -4.36 -3.83
N LYS A 276 -17.13 -4.22 -4.68
CA LYS A 276 -18.40 -3.55 -4.39
C LYS A 276 -19.55 -4.38 -4.93
N ILE A 277 -20.68 -4.36 -4.23
CA ILE A 277 -21.95 -4.85 -4.73
C ILE A 277 -22.74 -3.67 -5.27
N GLY A 278 -23.30 -3.82 -6.48
CA GLY A 278 -24.19 -2.84 -7.07
C GLY A 278 -25.58 -2.83 -6.49
N GLU A 279 -26.35 -1.84 -6.91
CA GLU A 279 -27.79 -1.77 -6.64
C GLU A 279 -28.56 -2.97 -7.23
N ASP A 280 -28.03 -3.57 -8.30
CA ASP A 280 -28.53 -4.81 -8.93
C ASP A 280 -28.16 -6.09 -8.15
N GLY A 281 -27.49 -5.97 -7.00
CA GLY A 281 -26.97 -7.11 -6.24
C GLY A 281 -25.75 -7.78 -6.88
N GLY A 282 -25.31 -7.31 -8.05
CA GLY A 282 -24.18 -7.88 -8.79
C GLY A 282 -22.84 -7.32 -8.34
N LEU A 283 -21.79 -8.14 -8.42
CA LEU A 283 -20.42 -7.70 -8.19
C LEU A 283 -20.00 -6.69 -9.26
N LYS A 284 -19.55 -5.50 -8.86
CA LYS A 284 -18.95 -4.53 -9.77
C LYS A 284 -17.50 -4.88 -10.06
N THR A 285 -16.98 -4.31 -11.15
CA THR A 285 -15.55 -4.42 -11.50
C THR A 285 -14.68 -4.04 -10.30
N PRO A 286 -13.79 -4.94 -9.84
CA PRO A 286 -12.97 -4.67 -8.67
C PRO A 286 -11.87 -3.65 -9.00
N GLU A 287 -11.47 -2.90 -7.98
CA GLU A 287 -10.40 -1.92 -8.06
C GLU A 287 -9.12 -2.48 -7.42
N GLY A 288 -8.01 -2.41 -8.15
CA GLY A 288 -6.72 -2.95 -7.72
C GLY A 288 -5.74 -1.86 -7.29
N THR A 289 -5.07 -2.04 -6.15
CA THR A 289 -3.98 -1.17 -5.68
C THR A 289 -2.72 -1.98 -5.44
N MET A 290 -1.58 -1.51 -5.93
CA MET A 290 -0.27 -2.08 -5.68
C MET A 290 0.43 -1.40 -4.50
N TYR A 291 1.12 -2.13 -3.64
CA TYR A 291 1.85 -1.66 -2.46
C TYR A 291 3.30 -2.15 -2.47
N PHE A 292 4.26 -1.22 -2.42
CA PHE A 292 5.67 -1.55 -2.33
C PHE A 292 6.25 -1.15 -0.96
N PRO A 293 6.83 -2.08 -0.17
CA PRO A 293 7.37 -1.82 1.17
C PRO A 293 8.74 -1.16 1.07
N ILE A 294 8.77 0.11 0.67
CA ILE A 294 9.98 0.79 0.20
C ILE A 294 11.10 0.89 1.26
N SER A 295 10.74 0.94 2.55
CA SER A 295 11.70 0.96 3.67
C SER A 295 12.58 -0.29 3.71
N GLU A 296 12.13 -1.40 3.16
CA GLU A 296 12.85 -2.67 3.18
C GLU A 296 13.87 -2.80 2.05
N TYR A 297 13.71 -1.98 1.00
CA TYR A 297 14.53 -2.01 -0.22
C TYR A 297 15.43 -0.78 -0.36
N THR A 298 15.64 -0.05 0.75
CA THR A 298 16.46 1.17 0.81
C THR A 298 17.34 1.19 2.06
N PRO A 299 18.53 1.82 1.99
CA PRO A 299 19.40 1.96 3.15
C PRO A 299 18.83 2.91 4.20
N HIS A 300 18.18 3.99 3.77
CA HIS A 300 17.65 5.07 4.60
C HIS A 300 16.59 5.88 3.84
N ASP A 301 15.76 6.67 4.54
CA ASP A 301 14.65 7.42 3.95
C ASP A 301 15.07 8.47 2.92
N GLN A 302 16.32 8.95 2.94
CA GLN A 302 16.79 9.88 1.90
C GLN A 302 16.85 9.21 0.52
N GLU A 303 17.13 7.91 0.45
CA GLU A 303 17.12 7.15 -0.80
C GLU A 303 15.67 6.88 -1.24
N VAL A 304 14.75 6.64 -0.29
CA VAL A 304 13.31 6.56 -0.55
C VAL A 304 12.84 7.85 -1.22
N ARG A 305 13.14 9.00 -0.61
CA ARG A 305 12.80 10.32 -1.14
C ARG A 305 13.31 10.50 -2.55
N ARG A 306 14.59 10.19 -2.79
CA ARG A 306 15.19 10.28 -4.12
C ARG A 306 14.47 9.42 -5.17
N ARG A 307 14.03 8.19 -4.82
CA ARG A 307 13.31 7.30 -5.74
C ARG A 307 11.91 7.83 -6.06
N ILE A 308 11.17 8.27 -5.04
CA ILE A 308 9.83 8.84 -5.21
C ILE A 308 9.90 10.11 -6.05
N GLU A 309 10.76 11.07 -5.67
CA GLU A 309 10.92 12.33 -6.40
C GLU A 309 11.32 12.10 -7.86
N ARG A 310 12.30 11.23 -8.11
CA ARG A 310 12.69 10.86 -9.49
C ARG A 310 11.51 10.29 -10.28
N HIS A 311 10.71 9.43 -9.67
CA HIS A 311 9.53 8.85 -10.33
C HIS A 311 8.49 9.93 -10.66
N LEU A 312 8.16 10.78 -9.70
CA LEU A 312 7.17 11.85 -9.85
C LEU A 312 7.62 12.94 -10.86
N THR A 313 8.91 13.29 -10.86
CA THR A 313 9.47 14.19 -11.89
C THR A 313 9.39 13.56 -13.28
N ARG A 314 9.69 12.26 -13.42
CA ARG A 314 9.62 11.56 -14.71
C ARG A 314 8.20 11.53 -15.29
N ILE A 315 7.18 11.34 -14.44
CA ILE A 315 5.78 11.38 -14.88
C ILE A 315 5.24 12.81 -15.02
N GLY A 316 6.04 13.83 -14.67
CA GLY A 316 5.69 15.24 -14.87
C GLY A 316 4.61 15.78 -13.93
N ASN A 317 4.37 15.13 -12.78
CA ASN A 317 3.32 15.55 -11.86
C ASN A 317 3.89 16.37 -10.70
N GLY A 318 3.91 17.70 -10.90
CA GLY A 318 4.44 18.64 -9.91
C GLY A 318 3.58 18.77 -8.65
N ASP A 319 2.28 18.51 -8.73
CA ASP A 319 1.36 18.67 -7.60
C ASP A 319 1.55 17.54 -6.59
N ILE A 320 1.57 16.29 -7.07
CA ILE A 320 1.91 15.13 -6.22
C ILE A 320 3.29 15.31 -5.59
N LEU A 321 4.28 15.76 -6.38
CA LEU A 321 5.64 15.99 -5.88
C LEU A 321 5.68 16.98 -4.72
N ARG A 322 5.02 18.14 -4.85
CA ARG A 322 4.99 19.15 -3.79
C ARG A 322 4.24 18.66 -2.55
N THR A 323 3.09 17.99 -2.73
CA THR A 323 2.31 17.42 -1.63
C THR A 323 3.11 16.37 -0.87
N TYR A 324 3.79 15.47 -1.59
CA TYR A 324 4.70 14.48 -1.00
C TYR A 324 5.82 15.17 -0.19
N GLN A 325 6.55 16.10 -0.79
CA GLN A 325 7.67 16.79 -0.14
C GLN A 325 7.23 17.49 1.15
N ARG A 326 6.14 18.26 1.10
CA ARG A 326 5.58 18.93 2.28
C ARG A 326 5.18 17.94 3.36
N SER A 327 4.54 16.83 3.01
CA SER A 327 4.10 15.80 3.97
C SER A 327 5.29 15.19 4.72
N ILE A 328 6.38 14.89 4.02
CA ILE A 328 7.60 14.37 4.64
C ILE A 328 8.31 15.43 5.47
N ASP A 329 8.38 16.65 4.97
CA ASP A 329 9.11 17.73 5.64
C ASP A 329 8.45 18.15 6.97
N VAL A 330 7.12 18.02 7.12
CA VAL A 330 6.43 18.30 8.40
C VAL A 330 6.48 17.14 9.39
N LEU A 331 6.64 15.90 8.93
CA LEU A 331 6.65 14.71 9.80
C LEU A 331 8.04 14.29 10.24
N LYS A 332 9.08 14.53 9.43
CA LYS A 332 10.43 14.09 9.76
C LYS A 332 10.89 14.70 11.09
N LYS A 333 11.35 13.86 12.01
CA LYS A 333 11.92 14.27 13.31
C LYS A 333 13.45 14.27 13.31
N ARG A 334 14.04 13.79 12.21
CA ARG A 334 15.46 13.52 12.02
C ARG A 334 15.88 13.75 10.56
N PRO A 335 17.18 13.87 10.28
CA PRO A 335 17.69 13.73 8.92
C PRO A 335 17.31 12.37 8.32
N LEU A 336 16.99 12.35 7.03
CA LEU A 336 16.45 11.16 6.36
C LEU A 336 17.53 10.09 6.10
N GLU A 337 18.80 10.45 6.20
CA GLU A 337 19.97 9.57 6.04
C GLU A 337 20.33 8.77 7.31
N VAL A 338 19.81 9.17 8.49
CA VAL A 338 20.17 8.58 9.79
C VAL A 338 19.42 7.28 10.09
N GLY A 339 18.40 6.95 9.30
CA GLY A 339 17.61 5.74 9.47
C GLY A 339 16.60 5.54 8.36
N ARG A 340 15.86 4.43 8.44
CA ARG A 340 14.76 4.08 7.53
C ARG A 340 13.45 3.94 8.31
N GLY A 341 12.34 3.79 7.60
CA GLY A 341 11.04 3.46 8.20
C GLY A 341 10.12 4.67 8.40
N LEU A 342 10.57 5.90 8.11
CA LEU A 342 9.62 7.02 7.98
C LEU A 342 8.67 6.74 6.82
N HIS A 343 9.16 6.23 5.69
CA HIS A 343 8.34 5.77 4.58
C HIS A 343 8.12 4.26 4.67
N SER A 344 7.00 3.81 5.22
CA SER A 344 6.69 2.38 5.32
C SER A 344 6.39 1.77 3.95
N TRP A 345 5.49 2.40 3.20
CA TRP A 345 5.00 1.91 1.92
C TRP A 345 4.77 3.04 0.92
N VAL A 346 4.88 2.71 -0.36
CA VAL A 346 4.32 3.53 -1.45
C VAL A 346 3.33 2.67 -2.19
N ALA A 347 2.13 3.21 -2.42
CA ALA A 347 1.10 2.53 -3.17
C ALA A 347 0.73 3.28 -4.44
N PHE A 348 0.37 2.51 -5.46
CA PHE A 348 -0.04 3.01 -6.76
C PHE A 348 -1.31 2.30 -7.20
N LYS A 349 -2.29 3.10 -7.60
CA LYS A 349 -3.58 2.61 -8.09
C LYS A 349 -3.82 3.21 -9.46
N THR A 350 -4.18 2.37 -10.42
CA THR A 350 -4.65 2.80 -11.75
C THR A 350 -6.14 2.50 -11.86
N THR A 351 -6.96 3.50 -12.15
CA THR A 351 -8.39 3.35 -12.44
C THR A 351 -8.72 4.06 -13.74
N LYS A 352 -9.70 3.57 -14.52
CA LYS A 352 -10.16 4.27 -15.73
C LYS A 352 -10.97 5.52 -15.37
N THR A 353 -11.71 5.47 -14.26
CA THR A 353 -12.64 6.52 -13.83
C THR A 353 -11.95 7.65 -13.08
N ARG A 354 -11.13 7.35 -12.06
CA ARG A 354 -10.41 8.35 -11.25
C ARG A 354 -8.98 8.62 -11.74
N GLY A 355 -8.50 7.86 -12.72
CA GLY A 355 -7.10 7.94 -13.14
C GLY A 355 -6.16 7.26 -12.15
N GLU A 356 -4.95 7.80 -12.05
CA GLU A 356 -3.87 7.27 -11.20
C GLU A 356 -3.90 7.92 -9.82
N VAL A 357 -3.67 7.14 -8.76
CA VAL A 357 -3.56 7.64 -7.38
C VAL A 357 -2.27 7.11 -6.79
N PHE A 358 -1.46 8.03 -6.26
CA PHE A 358 -0.25 7.70 -5.49
C PHE A 358 -0.55 7.86 -4.02
N THR A 359 -0.18 6.89 -3.20
CA THR A 359 -0.32 6.97 -1.74
C THR A 359 1.02 6.77 -1.06
N PHE A 360 1.38 7.67 -0.16
CA PHE A 360 2.58 7.59 0.66
C PHE A 360 2.17 7.22 2.08
N TYR A 361 2.69 6.11 2.60
CA TYR A 361 2.47 5.67 3.97
C TYR A 361 3.64 6.13 4.82
N ILE A 362 3.35 6.87 5.88
CA ILE A 362 4.34 7.62 6.66
C ILE A 362 4.18 7.25 8.14
N SER A 363 5.23 6.70 8.75
CA SER A 363 5.25 6.37 10.17
C SER A 363 5.15 7.64 11.03
N ALA A 364 4.51 7.51 12.20
CA ALA A 364 4.51 8.54 13.22
C ALA A 364 5.86 8.69 13.97
N GLU A 365 6.77 7.71 13.81
CA GLU A 365 8.08 7.61 14.48
C GLU A 365 7.99 7.97 15.98
N MET A 366 7.13 7.27 16.72
CA MET A 366 6.91 7.52 18.15
C MET A 366 8.06 7.00 19.02
N TYR A 367 8.78 5.99 18.54
CA TYR A 367 9.89 5.38 19.28
C TYR A 367 11.22 5.70 18.58
N ASN A 368 11.76 4.73 17.83
CA ASN A 368 13.03 4.87 17.14
C ASN A 368 12.84 4.57 15.65
N ALA A 369 13.57 5.31 14.82
CA ALA A 369 13.74 4.95 13.43
C ALA A 369 14.35 3.56 13.31
N LEU A 370 14.02 2.85 12.22
CA LEU A 370 14.73 1.63 11.90
C LEU A 370 16.19 1.96 11.56
N PRO A 371 17.14 1.09 11.92
CA PRO A 371 18.55 1.32 11.65
C PRO A 371 18.80 1.37 10.14
N VAL A 372 19.84 2.11 9.76
CA VAL A 372 20.35 2.13 8.39
C VAL A 372 20.66 0.71 7.95
N ARG A 373 20.17 0.32 6.76
CA ARG A 373 20.51 -0.97 6.16
C ARG A 373 21.82 -0.82 5.39
N GLU A 374 22.79 -1.67 5.68
CA GLU A 374 23.99 -1.76 4.85
C GLU A 374 23.57 -2.13 3.42
N ARG A 375 24.24 -1.54 2.42
CA ARG A 375 23.91 -1.81 1.02
C ARG A 375 24.23 -3.27 0.71
N ASP A 376 23.21 -4.10 0.59
CA ASP A 376 23.36 -5.48 0.12
C ASP A 376 24.01 -5.46 -1.29
N ALA A 377 25.28 -5.89 -1.36
CA ALA A 377 26.07 -5.88 -2.60
C ALA A 377 25.46 -6.76 -3.71
N GLU A 378 24.66 -7.76 -3.33
CA GLU A 378 23.96 -8.65 -4.26
C GLU A 378 22.78 -7.98 -4.99
N LEU A 379 22.14 -6.97 -4.41
CA LEU A 379 21.00 -6.26 -5.04
C LEU A 379 21.43 -5.23 -6.10
N TRP A 380 22.72 -4.90 -6.17
CA TRP A 380 23.25 -3.80 -7.01
C TRP A 380 24.17 -4.24 -8.17
N ASN A 381 24.50 -5.52 -8.28
CA ASN A 381 25.45 -6.00 -9.30
C ASN A 381 24.94 -5.90 -10.75
N GLU A 382 23.70 -5.48 -11.01
CA GLU A 382 23.17 -5.33 -12.38
C GLU A 382 23.39 -3.94 -13.00
N GLU A 383 23.39 -2.84 -12.24
CA GLU A 383 23.69 -1.50 -12.80
C GLU A 383 25.15 -1.38 -13.24
N SER A 384 26.08 -2.01 -12.50
CA SER A 384 27.50 -2.06 -12.88
C SER A 384 27.75 -2.91 -14.12
N ASN A 385 27.00 -4.00 -14.31
CA ASN A 385 27.13 -4.87 -15.48
C ASN A 385 26.48 -4.28 -16.74
N ALA A 386 25.37 -3.55 -16.62
CA ALA A 386 24.74 -2.85 -17.75
C ALA A 386 25.55 -1.63 -18.24
N ALA A 387 26.22 -0.91 -17.31
CA ALA A 387 27.15 0.16 -17.65
C ALA A 387 28.43 -0.38 -18.32
N SER A 388 28.93 -1.54 -17.87
CA SER A 388 30.13 -2.17 -18.43
C SER A 388 29.91 -2.75 -19.83
N THR A 389 28.73 -3.32 -20.12
CA THR A 389 28.39 -3.79 -21.48
C THR A 389 28.20 -2.66 -22.48
N LYS A 390 27.68 -1.49 -22.06
CA LYS A 390 27.63 -0.28 -22.92
C LYS A 390 29.02 0.31 -23.16
N ALA A 391 29.91 0.30 -22.17
CA ALA A 391 31.29 0.76 -22.33
C ALA A 391 32.13 -0.16 -23.23
N GLN A 392 31.91 -1.48 -23.19
CA GLN A 392 32.58 -2.43 -24.10
C GLN A 392 32.05 -2.37 -25.54
N ARG A 393 30.75 -2.15 -25.76
CA ARG A 393 30.20 -1.97 -27.12
C ARG A 393 30.57 -0.63 -27.76
N GLY A 394 30.85 0.41 -26.98
CA GLY A 394 31.29 1.72 -27.48
C GLY A 394 32.78 1.80 -27.85
N ARG A 395 33.62 0.86 -27.38
CA ARG A 395 35.06 0.83 -27.67
C ARG A 395 35.44 -0.04 -28.88
N SER A 396 34.57 -0.96 -29.30
CA SER A 396 34.84 -1.87 -30.43
C SER A 396 34.52 -1.30 -31.82
N SER A 397 34.02 -0.06 -31.93
CA SER A 397 33.59 0.53 -33.22
C SER A 397 34.47 1.71 -33.71
N ARG A 398 35.68 1.88 -33.17
CA ARG A 398 36.58 3.00 -33.55
C ARG A 398 37.97 2.63 -34.05
N PHE A 399 38.22 1.37 -34.40
CA PHE A 399 39.42 0.98 -35.15
C PHE A 399 39.03 -0.06 -36.18
N GLU A 400 38.81 0.37 -37.42
CA GLU A 400 39.24 -0.32 -38.64
C GLU A 400 38.74 0.46 -39.86
N THR A 401 39.57 1.39 -40.32
CA THR A 401 39.55 1.88 -41.69
C THR A 401 40.97 1.79 -42.24
N MET A 402 41.10 1.09 -43.37
CA MET A 402 42.15 1.09 -44.40
C MET A 402 42.85 -0.25 -44.66
N SER A 403 42.98 -0.51 -45.97
CA SER A 403 43.66 -1.60 -46.68
C SER A 403 42.88 -2.91 -46.84
N ALA A 404 42.82 -3.63 -47.96
CA ALA A 404 42.89 -3.36 -49.41
C ALA A 404 42.64 -4.74 -50.10
N LEU A 405 41.82 -4.75 -51.16
CA LEU A 405 41.94 -5.56 -52.39
C LEU A 405 42.59 -6.96 -52.34
N SER A 406 41.79 -8.01 -52.61
CA SER A 406 41.84 -8.83 -53.85
C SER A 406 41.35 -10.28 -53.63
N SER A 407 40.29 -10.70 -54.33
CA SER A 407 40.30 -11.81 -55.31
C SER A 407 38.88 -12.32 -55.62
N LEU A 408 38.60 -12.42 -56.93
CA LEU A 408 37.45 -13.01 -57.61
C LEU A 408 37.20 -14.50 -57.25
N LEU A 409 35.94 -14.96 -57.29
CA LEU A 409 35.34 -15.65 -58.46
C LEU A 409 33.85 -16.02 -58.28
N MET A 410 33.15 -16.03 -59.41
CA MET A 410 31.72 -16.31 -59.67
C MET A 410 31.26 -17.73 -59.33
N VAL A 411 29.93 -17.94 -59.18
CA VAL A 411 29.08 -18.75 -60.11
C VAL A 411 27.58 -18.74 -59.69
N ALA A 412 26.76 -18.37 -60.70
CA ALA A 412 25.39 -18.79 -61.08
C ALA A 412 24.16 -18.74 -60.14
N ALA A 413 23.09 -18.20 -60.73
CA ALA A 413 21.70 -18.09 -60.28
C ALA A 413 20.84 -19.29 -60.80
N PRO A 414 19.52 -19.16 -61.07
CA PRO A 414 18.34 -19.08 -60.17
C PRO A 414 17.28 -20.17 -60.53
N LEU A 415 16.10 -20.19 -59.87
CA LEU A 415 14.76 -20.26 -60.52
C LEU A 415 13.61 -20.66 -59.56
N CYS A 416 12.49 -19.93 -59.75
CA CYS A 416 11.07 -20.34 -59.63
C CYS A 416 10.52 -20.81 -58.27
N GLY A 417 9.35 -20.35 -57.80
CA GLY A 417 8.35 -19.45 -58.37
C GLY A 417 7.01 -19.64 -57.65
N LEU A 418 6.16 -18.59 -57.69
CA LEU A 418 4.68 -18.57 -57.86
C LEU A 418 3.81 -19.46 -56.94
N ALA A 419 2.64 -19.08 -56.44
CA ALA A 419 1.64 -18.03 -56.66
C ALA A 419 0.67 -18.15 -55.45
N ALA A 420 0.22 -17.10 -54.78
CA ALA A 420 -0.81 -16.10 -55.15
C ALA A 420 -2.28 -16.58 -55.03
N VAL A 421 -3.13 -15.59 -54.71
CA VAL A 421 -4.60 -15.49 -54.82
C VAL A 421 -5.38 -15.92 -53.56
N ALA A 422 -5.90 -15.04 -52.69
CA ALA A 422 -6.82 -13.88 -52.83
C ALA A 422 -8.31 -14.25 -52.99
N TYR A 423 -9.17 -13.73 -52.09
CA TYR A 423 -10.50 -13.12 -52.31
C TYR A 423 -11.12 -12.85 -50.91
N ALA A 424 -11.32 -11.63 -50.43
CA ALA A 424 -12.18 -10.53 -50.86
C ALA A 424 -13.66 -10.62 -50.37
N LYS A 425 -13.96 -9.74 -49.39
CA LYS A 425 -14.94 -8.63 -49.48
C LYS A 425 -16.41 -8.86 -49.02
N ILE A 426 -16.92 -7.76 -48.44
CA ILE A 426 -18.33 -7.24 -48.35
C ILE A 426 -18.98 -7.41 -46.96
N ARG A 427 -19.84 -6.53 -46.42
CA ARG A 427 -20.06 -5.06 -46.27
C ARG A 427 -21.49 -4.93 -45.70
N HIS A 428 -21.74 -3.92 -44.85
CA HIS A 428 -23.05 -3.38 -44.40
C HIS A 428 -23.85 -4.29 -43.41
N TRP A 429 -24.45 -3.79 -42.33
CA TRP A 429 -25.02 -2.47 -42.01
C TRP A 429 -24.51 -1.89 -40.69
#